data_AF-A0A8K0QX95-F1
#
_entry.id   AF-A0A8K0QX95-F1
#
_cell.length_a   1.000
_cell.length_b   1.000
_cell.length_c   1.000
_cell.angle_alpha   90.00
_cell.angle_beta   90.00
_cell.angle_gamma   90.00
#
_symmetry.space_group_name_H-M   'P 1'
#
loop_
_entity.id
_entity.type
_entity.pdbx_description
1 polymer ?
#
loop_
_entity_poly.entity_id
_entity_poly.type
_entity_poly.pdbx_seq_one_letter_code
_entity_poly.pdbx_strand_id
1 'polypeptide(L)'
;LDPGGRGFITVPNPERYPLLPAPIKDKSVPDSWGIAVFHQIHCLASDANLVMMNFLSLSRTGNLESSDHWDHIFHCFDYLREVVMCHGDTSLEGQDLPTEISGTHGQLVTHNCKAYDEIFTWAEDHRLTDVDTLGKAKP
;
A
#
# COMPACT_ATOMS: atom_id res chain seq x y z
N LEU A 1 5.89 12.23 -6.20
CA LEU A 1 4.66 11.86 -5.47
C LEU A 1 4.92 11.76 -3.97
N ASP A 2 6.16 11.54 -3.55
CA ASP A 2 6.55 11.67 -2.16
C ASP A 2 6.67 13.15 -1.76
N PRO A 3 5.88 13.66 -0.80
CA PRO A 3 6.02 15.02 -0.32
C PRO A 3 7.36 15.20 0.41
N GLY A 4 7.81 16.45 0.54
CA GLY A 4 8.95 16.75 1.41
C GLY A 4 8.70 16.19 2.81
N GLY A 5 9.72 15.55 3.40
CA GLY A 5 9.59 14.90 4.71
C GLY A 5 8.90 13.53 4.70
N ARG A 6 8.65 12.94 3.51
CA ARG A 6 8.10 11.58 3.33
C ARG A 6 6.70 11.35 3.89
N GLY A 7 5.95 12.43 4.15
CA GLY A 7 4.61 12.32 4.72
C GLY A 7 4.58 12.09 6.23
N PHE A 8 5.71 12.26 6.92
CA PHE A 8 5.74 12.25 8.39
C PHE A 8 5.34 13.62 8.94
N ILE A 9 4.50 13.59 9.98
CA ILE A 9 4.01 14.78 10.68
C ILE A 9 4.19 14.64 12.18
N THR A 10 4.11 15.77 12.89
CA THR A 10 3.95 15.81 14.34
C THR A 10 2.48 16.10 14.69
N VAL A 11 2.00 15.53 15.80
CA VAL A 11 0.65 15.78 16.32
C VAL A 11 0.76 16.61 17.61
N PRO A 12 0.21 17.83 17.67
CA PRO A 12 0.20 18.62 18.90
C PRO A 12 -0.72 18.01 19.95
N ASN A 13 -0.26 17.91 21.20
CA ASN A 13 -1.01 17.36 22.33
C ASN A 13 -1.56 15.94 22.04
N PRO A 14 -0.70 14.98 21.66
CA PRO A 14 -1.12 13.64 21.23
C PRO A 14 -1.95 12.89 22.28
N GLU A 15 -1.75 13.20 23.57
CA GLU A 15 -2.49 12.65 24.71
C GLU A 15 -4.01 12.92 24.65
N ARG A 16 -4.47 13.86 23.82
CA ARG A 16 -5.90 14.13 23.61
C ARG A 16 -6.58 13.15 22.66
N TYR A 17 -5.83 12.33 21.94
CA TYR A 17 -6.35 11.44 20.89
C TYR A 17 -6.18 9.97 21.32
N PRO A 18 -7.17 9.37 21.98
CA PRO A 18 -7.04 8.02 22.54
C PRO A 18 -6.89 6.91 21.49
N LEU A 19 -7.23 7.19 20.23
CA LEU A 19 -7.09 6.26 19.09
C LEU A 19 -5.80 6.49 18.30
N LEU A 20 -4.98 7.47 18.69
CA LEU A 20 -3.72 7.73 18.01
C LEU A 20 -2.72 6.60 18.34
N PRO A 21 -2.10 5.96 17.33
CA PRO A 21 -1.08 4.96 17.58
C PRO A 21 0.14 5.52 18.32
N ALA A 22 0.95 4.65 18.90
CA ALA A 22 2.20 5.06 19.55
C ALA A 22 3.09 5.83 18.55
N PRO A 23 3.70 6.96 18.96
CA PRO A 23 4.57 7.73 18.07
C PRO A 23 5.77 6.91 17.62
N ILE A 24 6.20 7.13 16.39
CA ILE A 24 7.50 6.69 15.88
C ILE A 24 8.56 7.51 16.63
N LYS A 25 9.46 6.81 17.32
CA LYS A 25 10.50 7.43 18.14
C LYS A 25 11.85 7.35 17.43
N ASP A 26 12.45 8.50 17.19
CA ASP A 26 13.81 8.59 16.67
C ASP A 26 14.59 9.61 17.50
N LYS A 27 15.88 9.35 17.76
CA LYS A 27 16.71 10.24 18.59
C LYS A 27 17.01 11.59 17.93
N SER A 28 16.80 11.70 16.62
CA SER A 28 17.16 12.85 15.80
C SER A 28 15.99 13.75 15.43
N VAL A 29 14.74 13.29 15.62
CA VAL A 29 13.53 14.04 15.30
C VAL A 29 12.48 13.93 16.42
N PRO A 30 11.53 14.88 16.52
CA PRO A 30 10.41 14.75 17.44
C PRO A 30 9.57 13.49 17.14
N ASP A 31 8.79 13.07 18.15
CA ASP A 31 7.75 12.06 17.99
C ASP A 31 6.88 12.36 16.75
N SER A 32 6.74 11.35 15.89
CA SER A 32 6.15 11.51 14.57
C SER A 32 5.23 10.36 14.18
N TRP A 33 4.39 10.61 13.19
CA TRP A 33 3.46 9.67 12.59
C TRP A 33 3.51 9.80 11.07
N GLY A 34 3.39 8.69 10.36
CA GLY A 34 3.29 8.67 8.90
C GLY A 34 1.83 8.78 8.47
N ILE A 35 1.53 9.58 7.45
CA ILE A 35 0.21 9.52 6.81
C ILE A 35 0.18 8.31 5.86
N ALA A 36 -0.78 7.41 6.06
CA ALA A 36 -0.83 6.10 5.41
C ALA A 36 -0.70 6.16 3.87
N VAL A 37 -1.38 7.11 3.19
CA VAL A 37 -1.30 7.23 1.72
C VAL A 37 0.13 7.39 1.19
N PHE A 38 0.99 8.11 1.91
CA PHE A 38 2.38 8.30 1.46
C PHE A 38 3.22 7.06 1.71
N HIS A 39 2.96 6.34 2.80
CA HIS A 39 3.59 5.05 3.03
C HIS A 39 3.14 3.99 2.01
N GLN A 40 1.85 3.92 1.69
CA GLN A 40 1.28 3.05 0.65
C GLN A 40 1.93 3.31 -0.72
N ILE A 41 2.09 4.58 -1.11
CA ILE A 41 2.78 4.96 -2.36
C ILE A 41 4.26 4.58 -2.30
N HIS A 42 4.94 4.79 -1.16
CA HIS A 42 6.34 4.43 -0.98
C HIS A 42 6.58 2.92 -1.15
N CYS A 43 5.74 2.09 -0.52
CA CYS A 43 5.80 0.63 -0.66
C CYS A 43 5.57 0.21 -2.12
N LEU A 44 4.49 0.70 -2.74
CA LEU A 44 4.15 0.38 -4.13
C LEU A 44 5.28 0.75 -5.10
N ALA A 45 5.90 1.93 -4.91
CA ALA A 45 7.03 2.36 -5.72
C ALA A 45 8.29 1.51 -5.48
N SER A 46 8.51 1.03 -4.25
CA SER A 46 9.63 0.15 -3.91
C SER A 46 9.48 -1.21 -4.60
N ASP A 47 8.28 -1.78 -4.60
CA ASP A 47 7.98 -3.03 -5.30
C ASP A 47 8.07 -2.86 -6.83
N ALA A 48 7.51 -1.78 -7.38
CA ALA A 48 7.62 -1.46 -8.81
C ALA A 48 9.09 -1.34 -9.25
N ASN A 49 9.95 -0.72 -8.43
CA ASN A 49 11.38 -0.63 -8.70
C ASN A 49 12.05 -2.02 -8.67
N LEU A 50 11.72 -2.87 -7.70
CA LEU A 50 12.25 -4.24 -7.65
C LEU A 50 11.86 -5.04 -8.89
N VAL A 51 10.60 -4.94 -9.31
CA VAL A 51 10.07 -5.58 -10.52
C VAL A 51 10.79 -5.06 -11.77
N MET A 52 10.99 -3.75 -11.88
CA MET A 52 11.76 -3.13 -12.98
C MET A 52 13.22 -3.64 -13.00
N MET A 53 13.86 -3.75 -11.84
CA MET A 53 15.23 -4.29 -11.76
C MET A 53 15.29 -5.76 -12.20
N ASN A 54 14.29 -6.57 -11.85
CA ASN A 54 14.18 -7.95 -12.31
C ASN A 54 13.95 -8.02 -13.83
N PHE A 55 13.04 -7.21 -14.37
CA PHE A 55 12.82 -7.07 -15.81
C PHE A 55 14.13 -6.76 -16.55
N LEU A 56 14.90 -5.77 -16.07
CA LEU A 56 16.18 -5.39 -16.67
C LEU A 56 17.22 -6.53 -16.60
N SER A 57 17.21 -7.33 -15.53
CA SER A 57 18.07 -8.50 -15.37
C SER A 57 17.71 -9.61 -16.35
N LEU A 58 16.42 -9.97 -16.45
CA LEU A 58 15.91 -10.99 -17.38
C LEU A 58 16.12 -10.58 -18.84
N SER A 59 15.92 -9.29 -19.14
CA SER A 59 16.21 -8.68 -20.43
C SER A 59 17.65 -8.92 -20.89
N ARG A 60 18.61 -8.79 -19.97
CA ARG A 60 20.03 -8.99 -20.26
C ARG A 60 20.41 -10.45 -20.45
N THR A 61 19.70 -11.37 -19.80
CA THR A 61 19.97 -12.82 -19.87
C THR A 61 19.21 -13.53 -20.99
N GLY A 62 18.30 -12.82 -21.68
CA GLY A 62 17.47 -13.40 -22.74
C GLY A 62 16.34 -14.29 -22.23
N ASN A 63 16.05 -14.28 -20.93
CA ASN A 63 15.03 -15.10 -20.28
C ASN A 63 13.73 -14.30 -20.02
N LEU A 64 13.40 -13.36 -20.90
CA LEU A 64 12.17 -12.57 -20.77
C LEU A 64 10.97 -13.40 -21.19
N GLU A 65 9.95 -13.42 -20.34
CA GLU A 65 8.57 -13.68 -20.74
C GLU A 65 8.10 -12.71 -21.84
N SER A 66 6.94 -12.98 -22.47
CA SER A 66 6.40 -12.14 -23.54
C SER A 66 6.31 -10.65 -23.16
N SER A 67 6.51 -9.75 -24.13
CA SER A 67 6.41 -8.29 -23.94
C SER A 67 5.09 -7.87 -23.30
N ASP A 68 3.99 -8.50 -23.74
CA ASP A 68 2.63 -8.21 -23.28
C ASP A 68 2.48 -8.45 -21.77
N HIS A 69 3.22 -9.43 -21.22
CA HIS A 69 3.21 -9.72 -19.79
C HIS A 69 3.84 -8.58 -18.98
N TRP A 70 4.98 -8.06 -19.42
CA TRP A 70 5.67 -6.96 -18.73
C TRP A 70 4.93 -5.63 -18.87
N ASP A 71 4.39 -5.34 -20.05
CA ASP A 71 3.53 -4.17 -20.26
C ASP A 71 2.28 -4.24 -19.38
N HIS A 72 1.72 -5.43 -19.16
CA HIS A 72 0.62 -5.63 -18.22
C HIS A 72 1.02 -5.29 -16.78
N ILE A 73 2.17 -5.82 -16.33
CA ILE A 73 2.69 -5.57 -14.99
C ILE A 73 2.95 -4.07 -14.76
N PHE A 74 3.60 -3.39 -15.71
CA PHE A 74 3.97 -1.98 -15.51
C PHE A 74 2.76 -1.06 -15.43
N HIS A 75 1.78 -1.19 -16.33
CA HIS A 75 0.58 -0.36 -16.21
C HIS A 75 -0.28 -0.76 -15.00
N CYS A 76 -0.21 -2.01 -14.52
CA CYS A 76 -0.87 -2.42 -13.28
C CYS A 76 -0.31 -1.65 -12.07
N PHE A 77 1.01 -1.49 -11.96
CA PHE A 77 1.61 -0.66 -10.91
C PHE A 77 1.17 0.81 -11.01
N ASP A 78 1.11 1.36 -12.22
CA ASP A 78 0.60 2.72 -12.44
C ASP A 78 -0.88 2.86 -12.08
N TYR A 79 -1.70 1.87 -12.43
CA TYR A 79 -3.11 1.83 -12.08
C TYR A 79 -3.31 1.75 -10.56
N LEU A 80 -2.57 0.88 -9.86
CA LEU A 80 -2.62 0.79 -8.40
C LEU A 80 -2.19 2.10 -7.73
N ARG A 81 -1.18 2.78 -8.29
CA ARG A 81 -0.74 4.10 -7.81
C ARG A 81 -1.86 5.14 -7.93
N GLU A 82 -2.60 5.13 -9.04
CA GLU A 82 -3.75 6.00 -9.24
C GLU A 82 -4.89 5.69 -8.26
N VAL A 83 -5.18 4.41 -8.02
CA VAL A 83 -6.19 3.97 -7.04
C VAL A 83 -5.84 4.44 -5.63
N VAL A 84 -4.59 4.27 -5.20
CA VAL A 84 -4.09 4.75 -3.89
C VAL A 84 -4.25 6.27 -3.79
N MET A 85 -3.87 7.01 -4.84
CA MET A 85 -4.04 8.48 -4.87
C MET A 85 -5.51 8.92 -4.86
N CYS A 86 -6.40 8.16 -5.52
CA CYS A 86 -7.82 8.45 -5.60
C CYS A 86 -8.52 8.24 -4.25
N HIS A 87 -8.13 7.21 -3.50
CA HIS A 87 -8.75 6.85 -2.23
C HIS A 87 -8.05 7.39 -0.98
N GLY A 88 -6.80 7.85 -1.11
CA GLY A 88 -6.07 8.67 -0.15
C GLY A 88 -6.35 8.36 1.32
N ASP A 89 -5.72 7.33 1.86
CA ASP A 89 -5.83 7.00 3.28
C ASP A 89 -5.10 8.02 4.16
N THR A 90 -5.87 8.78 4.95
CA THR A 90 -5.35 9.84 5.83
C THR A 90 -5.13 9.40 7.27
N SER A 91 -5.24 8.09 7.55
CA SER A 91 -4.93 7.55 8.87
C SER A 91 -3.46 7.79 9.24
N LEU A 92 -3.21 7.90 10.55
CA LEU A 92 -1.88 8.16 11.08
C LEU A 92 -1.27 6.86 11.58
N GLU A 93 -0.19 6.45 10.93
CA GLU A 93 0.56 5.26 11.26
C GLU A 93 1.66 5.59 12.27
N GLY A 94 1.80 4.74 13.28
CA GLY A 94 2.74 4.90 14.38
C GLY A 94 3.87 3.88 14.36
N GLN A 95 4.61 3.81 15.46
CA GLN A 95 5.72 2.88 15.66
C GLN A 95 5.32 1.43 15.35
N ASP A 96 6.16 0.75 14.59
CA ASP A 96 6.09 -0.69 14.41
C ASP A 96 6.36 -1.40 15.75
N LEU A 97 5.33 -2.02 16.31
CA LEU A 97 5.43 -2.77 17.56
C LEU A 97 5.45 -4.28 17.25
N PRO A 98 6.31 -5.07 17.90
CA PRO A 98 7.11 -4.76 19.09
C PRO A 98 8.58 -4.35 18.79
N THR A 99 8.89 -3.87 17.58
CA THR A 99 10.28 -3.57 17.23
C THR A 99 10.73 -2.22 17.79
N GLU A 100 12.01 -2.12 18.19
CA GLU A 100 12.63 -0.84 18.59
C GLU A 100 13.21 -0.08 17.39
N ILE A 101 12.85 -0.49 16.17
CA ILE A 101 13.34 0.12 14.93
C ILE A 101 12.40 1.25 14.56
N SER A 102 12.89 2.49 14.50
CA SER A 102 12.09 3.64 14.06
C SER A 102 11.45 3.35 12.70
N GLY A 103 10.13 3.27 12.64
CA GLY A 103 9.41 2.96 11.41
C GLY A 103 7.96 2.59 11.65
N THR A 104 7.25 2.35 10.56
CA THR A 104 5.87 1.89 10.58
C THR A 104 5.64 0.88 9.46
N HIS A 105 4.74 -0.07 9.67
CA HIS A 105 4.30 -1.06 8.66
C HIS A 105 2.80 -0.94 8.36
N GLY A 106 2.15 0.15 8.78
CA GLY A 106 0.71 0.35 8.59
C GLY A 106 -0.18 -0.57 9.42
N GLN A 107 0.34 -1.13 10.51
CA GLN A 107 -0.43 -1.97 11.44
C GLN A 107 -0.89 -1.18 12.67
N LEU A 108 -1.86 -1.73 13.41
CA LEU A 108 -2.39 -1.15 14.65
C LEU A 108 -2.95 0.27 14.50
N VAL A 109 -3.35 0.63 13.28
CA VAL A 109 -4.03 1.87 12.92
C VAL A 109 -5.45 1.55 12.45
N THR A 110 -6.39 2.47 12.68
CA THR A 110 -7.76 2.34 12.19
C THR A 110 -7.88 3.03 10.83
N HIS A 111 -8.10 2.24 9.77
CA HIS A 111 -8.38 2.71 8.42
C HIS A 111 -9.89 2.88 8.20
N ASN A 112 -10.29 3.89 7.42
CA ASN A 112 -11.67 4.08 7.01
C ASN A 112 -11.89 3.49 5.62
N CYS A 113 -12.30 2.22 5.56
CA CYS A 113 -12.48 1.49 4.32
C CYS A 113 -13.92 1.59 3.78
N LYS A 114 -14.08 1.37 2.48
CA LYS A 114 -15.38 0.99 1.91
C LYS A 114 -15.79 -0.38 2.44
N ALA A 115 -17.09 -0.66 2.51
CA ALA A 115 -17.63 -1.95 2.93
C ALA A 115 -17.30 -3.04 1.88
N TYR A 116 -16.10 -3.60 1.97
CA TYR A 116 -15.59 -4.57 0.99
C TYR A 116 -16.50 -5.81 0.89
N ASP A 117 -16.99 -6.30 2.02
CA ASP A 117 -17.88 -7.47 2.05
C ASP A 117 -19.21 -7.21 1.34
N GLU A 118 -19.74 -6.00 1.41
CA GLU A 118 -20.95 -5.61 0.67
C GLU A 118 -20.68 -5.54 -0.83
N ILE A 119 -19.54 -4.95 -1.23
CA ILE A 119 -19.11 -4.91 -2.64
C ILE A 119 -18.92 -6.33 -3.18
N PHE A 120 -18.24 -7.18 -2.40
CA PHE A 120 -17.98 -8.57 -2.75
C PHE A 120 -19.29 -9.35 -2.91
N THR A 121 -20.19 -9.25 -1.93
CA THR A 121 -21.50 -9.92 -1.96
C THR A 121 -22.32 -9.46 -3.16
N TRP A 122 -22.40 -8.15 -3.39
CA TRP A 122 -23.11 -7.61 -4.54
C TRP A 122 -22.53 -8.12 -5.87
N ALA A 123 -21.20 -8.17 -6.00
CA ALA A 123 -20.55 -8.68 -7.21
C ALA A 123 -20.80 -10.17 -7.42
N GLU A 124 -20.82 -10.97 -6.35
CA GLU A 124 -21.16 -12.39 -6.40
C GLU A 124 -22.62 -12.61 -6.82
N ASP A 125 -23.57 -11.86 -6.27
CA ASP A 125 -24.99 -11.98 -6.61
C ASP A 125 -25.30 -11.56 -8.05
N HIS A 126 -24.46 -10.71 -8.64
CA HIS A 126 -24.60 -10.19 -10.01
C HIS A 126 -23.55 -10.74 -10.97
N ARG A 127 -22.88 -11.85 -10.61
CA ARG A 127 -21.83 -12.45 -11.42
C ARG A 127 -22.37 -12.92 -12.77
N LEU A 128 -21.59 -12.67 -13.82
CA LEU A 128 -21.95 -13.08 -15.19
C LEU A 128 -21.82 -14.59 -15.38
N THR A 129 -20.89 -15.21 -14.66
CA THR A 129 -20.52 -16.63 -14.81
C THR A 129 -20.12 -17.23 -13.48
N ASP A 130 -20.33 -18.54 -13.32
CA ASP A 130 -19.86 -19.32 -12.16
C ASP A 130 -18.42 -19.82 -12.32
N VAL A 131 -17.58 -19.14 -13.12
CA VAL A 131 -16.15 -19.47 -13.22
C VAL A 131 -15.31 -18.50 -12.39
N ASP A 132 -14.31 -19.02 -11.69
CA ASP A 132 -13.34 -18.22 -10.95
C ASP A 132 -12.34 -17.52 -11.89
N THR A 133 -11.46 -16.71 -11.30
CA THR A 133 -10.42 -15.97 -12.03
C THR A 133 -9.40 -16.86 -12.74
N LEU A 134 -9.40 -18.17 -12.46
CA LEU A 134 -8.58 -19.18 -13.11
C LEU A 134 -9.37 -20.04 -14.11
N GLY A 135 -10.64 -19.67 -14.39
CA GLY A 135 -11.53 -20.37 -15.31
C GLY A 135 -12.13 -21.66 -14.78
N LYS A 136 -12.09 -21.90 -13.46
CA LYS A 136 -12.67 -23.12 -12.85
C LYS A 136 -14.09 -22.85 -12.36
N ALA A 137 -14.97 -23.83 -12.53
CA ALA A 137 -16.32 -23.74 -11.98
C ALA A 137 -16.26 -23.63 -10.45
N LYS A 138 -16.98 -22.66 -9.91
CA LYS A 138 -17.18 -22.48 -8.47
C LYS A 138 -18.07 -23.64 -7.96
N PRO A 139 -17.73 -24.27 -6.81
CA PRO A 139 -18.49 -25.40 -6.27
C PRO A 139 -19.94 -25.06 -5.92
#